data_AF-A0A419DEM1-F1
#
_entry.id   AF-A0A419DEM1-F1
#
_cell.length_a   1.000
_cell.length_b   1.000
_cell.length_c   1.000
_cell.angle_alpha   90.00
_cell.angle_beta   90.00
_cell.angle_gamma   90.00
#
_symmetry.space_group_name_H-M   'P 1'
#
loop_
_entity.id
_entity.type
_entity.pdbx_description
1 polymer ?
#
loop_
_entity_poly.entity_id
_entity_poly.type
_entity_poly.pdbx_seq_one_letter_code
_entity_poly.pdbx_strand_id
1 'polypeptide(L)' 'MAKNVKGQNEPPTLDNVSRRLDMIDERLDNIDSMVSAVIERVMNQALTIQTVCPHCGHNVEVALIGVRKPRG' A
#
# COMPACT_ATOMS: atom_id res chain seq x y z
N MET A 1 -50.81 -4.70 21.46
CA MET A 1 -49.72 -4.01 22.17
C MET A 1 -48.58 -3.80 21.18
N ALA A 2 -48.51 -2.63 20.56
CA ALA A 2 -47.54 -2.34 19.50
C ALA A 2 -46.16 -2.03 20.13
N LYS A 3 -45.12 -2.76 19.70
CA LYS A 3 -43.73 -2.50 20.11
C LYS A 3 -43.22 -1.27 19.36
N ASN A 4 -42.90 -0.23 20.12
CA ASN A 4 -42.38 1.03 19.60
C ASN A 4 -40.90 0.86 19.25
N VAL A 5 -40.59 0.80 17.95
CA VAL A 5 -39.22 0.85 17.41
C VAL A 5 -38.72 2.28 17.59
N LYS A 6 -37.89 2.54 18.61
CA LYS A 6 -37.16 3.80 18.73
C LYS A 6 -36.08 3.82 17.64
N GLY A 7 -36.34 4.58 16.58
CA GLY A 7 -35.32 5.01 15.64
C GLY A 7 -34.24 5.78 16.38
N GLN A 8 -33.03 5.23 16.35
CA GLN A 8 -31.84 5.83 16.95
C GLN A 8 -31.39 6.97 16.05
N ASN A 9 -31.80 8.18 16.40
CA ASN A 9 -31.31 9.43 15.82
C ASN A 9 -30.71 10.29 16.95
N GLU A 10 -29.91 9.66 17.81
CA GLU A 10 -29.13 10.36 18.83
C GLU A 10 -27.78 10.75 18.20
N PRO A 11 -27.34 12.01 18.31
CA PRO A 11 -26.06 12.43 17.76
C PRO A 11 -24.95 11.54 18.34
N PRO A 12 -23.97 11.12 17.53
CA PRO A 12 -22.88 10.29 18.03
C PRO A 12 -22.22 11.02 19.20
N THR A 13 -22.19 10.37 20.36
CA THR A 13 -21.47 10.89 21.52
C THR A 13 -19.99 11.05 21.17
N LEU A 14 -19.31 12.00 21.83
CA LEU A 14 -17.88 12.24 21.62
C LEU A 14 -17.04 10.96 21.82
N ASP A 15 -17.47 10.07 22.71
CA ASP A 15 -16.86 8.76 22.95
C ASP A 15 -17.00 7.82 21.74
N ASN A 16 -18.16 7.82 21.09
CA ASN A 16 -18.39 7.01 19.89
C ASN A 16 -17.57 7.52 18.69
N VAL A 17 -17.34 8.83 18.62
CA VAL A 17 -16.46 9.42 17.59
C VAL A 17 -15.00 9.07 17.87
N SER A 18 -14.53 9.20 19.12
CA SER A 18 -13.15 8.84 19.48
C SER A 18 -12.85 7.38 19.15
N ARG A 19 -13.71 6.44 19.56
CA ARG A 19 -13.53 5.01 19.23
C ARG A 19 -13.47 4.74 17.72
N ARG A 20 -14.23 5.49 16.93
CA ARG A 20 -14.18 5.36 15.46
C ARG A 20 -12.88 5.90 14.89
N LEU A 21 -12.34 6.98 15.45
CA LEU A 21 -11.05 7.53 15.05
C LEU A 21 -9.92 6.57 15.42
N ASP A 22 -9.94 5.99 16.61
CA ASP A 22 -8.94 5.00 17.04
C ASP A 22 -8.92 3.78 16.09
N MET A 23 -10.10 3.27 15.71
CA MET A 23 -10.20 2.18 14.72
C MET A 23 -9.72 2.59 13.32
N ILE A 24 -9.80 3.87 12.96
CA ILE A 24 -9.27 4.37 11.68
C ILE A 24 -7.75 4.45 11.76
N ASP A 25 -7.20 4.95 12.85
CA ASP A 25 -5.75 5.10 13.06
C ASP A 25 -5.04 3.74 12.98
N GLU A 26 -5.57 2.73 13.70
CA GLU A 26 -5.05 1.35 13.65
C GLU A 26 -5.07 0.79 12.22
N ARG A 27 -6.12 1.08 11.45
CA ARG A 27 -6.21 0.62 10.06
C ARG A 27 -5.23 1.36 9.15
N LEU A 28 -4.96 2.63 9.40
CA LEU A 28 -4.00 3.42 8.63
C LEU A 28 -2.56 2.94 8.87
N ASP A 29 -2.20 2.62 10.11
CA ASP A 29 -0.89 2.03 10.44
C ASP A 29 -0.66 0.67 9.74
N ASN A 30 -1.71 -0.16 9.72
CA ASN A 30 -1.66 -1.44 9.02
C ASN A 30 -1.48 -1.26 7.51
N ILE A 31 -2.12 -0.24 6.91
CA ILE A 31 -1.94 0.09 5.49
C ILE A 31 -0.53 0.61 5.23
N ASP A 32 -0.01 1.51 6.06
CA ASP A 32 1.34 2.07 5.91
C ASP A 32 2.43 0.99 5.91
N SER A 33 2.30 0.02 6.81
CA SER A 33 3.22 -1.13 6.90
C SER A 33 3.17 -1.98 5.62
N MET A 34 1.98 -2.27 5.10
CA MET A 34 1.81 -3.06 3.87
C MET A 34 2.34 -2.32 2.64
N VAL A 35 2.08 -1.01 2.55
CA VAL A 35 2.57 -0.16 1.45
C VAL A 35 4.10 -0.07 1.48
N SER A 36 4.70 0.10 2.66
CA SER A 36 6.16 0.10 2.82
C SER A 36 6.78 -1.21 2.34
N ALA A 37 6.22 -2.36 2.73
CA ALA A 37 6.69 -3.68 2.29
C ALA A 37 6.58 -3.88 0.77
N VAL A 38 5.51 -3.37 0.14
CA VAL A 38 5.35 -3.41 -1.32
C VAL A 38 6.39 -2.54 -2.01
N ILE A 39 6.66 -1.34 -1.50
CA ILE A 39 7.69 -0.45 -2.04
C ILE A 39 9.06 -1.12 -2.02
N GLU A 40 9.44 -1.72 -0.89
CA GLU A 40 10.70 -2.46 -0.78
C GLU A 40 10.80 -3.59 -1.80
N ARG A 41 9.72 -4.37 -1.97
CA ARG A 41 9.68 -5.47 -2.92
C ARG A 41 9.80 -5.00 -4.37
N VAL A 42 9.14 -3.89 -4.73
CA VAL A 42 9.21 -3.32 -6.08
C VAL A 42 10.59 -2.73 -6.36
N MET A 43 11.21 -2.04 -5.39
CA MET A 43 12.57 -1.51 -5.57
C MET A 43 13.61 -2.61 -5.69
N ASN A 44 13.43 -3.74 -4.99
CA ASN A 44 14.36 -4.86 -4.99
C ASN A 44 14.16 -5.85 -6.16
N GLN A 45 13.11 -5.69 -6.97
CA GLN A 45 12.91 -6.53 -8.14
C GLN A 45 13.75 -6.02 -9.32
N ALA A 46 14.85 -6.72 -9.60
CA ALA A 46 15.64 -6.48 -10.79
C ALA A 46 14.83 -6.83 -12.05
N LEU A 47 14.72 -5.91 -13.00
CA LEU A 47 14.19 -6.21 -14.33
C LEU A 47 15.32 -6.79 -15.17
N THR A 48 15.20 -8.07 -15.52
CA THR A 48 16.18 -8.75 -16.38
C THR A 48 15.83 -8.54 -17.84
N ILE A 49 16.77 -8.00 -18.61
CA ILE A 49 16.67 -7.84 -20.07
C ILE A 49 17.73 -8.72 -20.72
N GLN A 50 17.31 -9.56 -21.66
CA GLN A 50 18.22 -10.29 -22.54
C GLN A 50 18.39 -9.50 -23.84
N THR A 51 19.63 -9.26 -24.24
CA THR A 51 19.97 -8.56 -25.48
C THR A 51 21.20 -9.19 -26.12
N VAL A 52 21.43 -8.92 -27.41
CA VAL A 52 22.64 -9.35 -28.11
C VAL A 52 23.66 -8.22 -28.10
N CYS A 53 24.89 -8.50 -27.67
CA CYS A 53 25.96 -7.51 -27.71
C CYS A 53 26.32 -7.19 -29.17
N PRO A 54 26.24 -5.92 -29.62
CA PRO A 54 26.54 -5.56 -31.00
C PRO A 54 28.03 -5.67 -31.34
N HIS A 55 28.92 -5.77 -30.34
CA HIS A 55 30.37 -5.83 -30.56
C HIS A 55 30.90 -7.26 -30.71
N CYS A 56 30.30 -8.24 -30.01
CA CYS A 56 30.79 -9.63 -30.01
C CYS A 56 29.72 -10.68 -30.34
N GLY A 57 28.47 -10.29 -30.57
CA GLY A 57 27.38 -11.20 -30.97
C GLY A 57 26.89 -12.17 -29.88
N HIS A 58 27.41 -12.07 -28.65
CA HIS A 58 27.00 -12.93 -27.54
C HIS A 58 25.71 -12.39 -26.90
N ASN A 59 24.89 -13.32 -26.39
CA ASN A 59 23.75 -12.97 -25.55
C ASN A 59 24.27 -12.44 -24.20
N VAL A 60 23.78 -11.26 -23.83
CA VAL A 60 24.07 -10.60 -22.56
C VAL A 60 22.77 -10.44 -21.78
N GLU A 61 22.83 -10.77 -20.49
CA GLU A 61 21.76 -10.59 -19.53
C GLU A 61 22.07 -9.35 -18.68
N VAL A 62 21.17 -8.39 -18.65
CA VAL A 62 21.32 -7.14 -17.91
C VAL A 62 20.21 -7.04 -16.87
N ALA A 63 20.59 -7.00 -15.59
CA ALA A 63 19.68 -6.78 -14.48
C ALA A 63 19.59 -5.28 -14.14
N LEU A 64 18.42 -4.68 -14.35
CA LEU A 64 18.14 -3.30 -13.99
C LEU A 64 17.55 -3.24 -12.58
N ILE A 65 18.28 -2.67 -11.63
CA ILE A 65 17.83 -2.45 -10.25
C ILE A 65 17.50 -0.97 -10.07
N GLY A 66 16.24 -0.68 -9.76
CA GLY A 66 15.80 0.68 -9.47
C GLY A 66 16.28 1.14 -8.10
N VAL A 67 17.38 1.89 -8.04
CA VAL A 67 17.95 2.36 -6.76
C VAL A 67 17.23 3.58 -6.15
N ARG A 68 16.36 4.26 -6.90
CA ARG A 68 15.64 5.47 -6.43
C ARG A 68 14.26 5.62 -7.07
N LYS A 69 13.30 6.11 -6.28
CA LYS A 69 11.97 6.52 -6.73
C LYS A 69 12.07 7.69 -7.73
N PRO A 70 11.41 7.63 -8.91
CA PRO A 70 11.30 8.77 -9.82
C PRO A 70 10.62 9.95 -9.10
N ARG A 71 11.22 11.14 -9.15
CA ARG A 71 10.57 12.38 -8.72
C ARG A 71 9.83 12.92 -9.95
N GLY A 72 8.50 12.95 -9.87
CA GLY A 72 7.65 13.70 -10.81
C GLY A 72 7.61 15.17 -10.44
#